data_AF-A0A956D9U7-F1
#
_entry.id   AF-A0A956D9U7-F1
#
_cell.length_a   1.000
_cell.length_b   1.000
_cell.length_c   1.000
_cell.angle_alpha   90.00
_cell.angle_beta   90.00
_cell.angle_gamma   90.00
#
_symmetry.space_group_name_H-M   'P 1'
#
loop_
_entity.id
_entity.type
_entity.pdbx_description
1 polymer ?
#
loop_
_entity_poly.entity_id
_entity_poly.type
_entity_poly.pdbx_seq_one_letter_code
_entity_poly.pdbx_strand_id
1 'polypeptide(L)'
;MLLSLAGALPLVGCATRDLGPIDPKTSRSIVMEVGGDAVVNVDLLFVIDDSGSMEQEQDSLRREIPQLVRDLTDPPLGDDGRPLWNAAESIRVAIVTSDLGTNGHLVPSSRVGSSCAANANFGRDGALSSPTACGGDPIASWEEGDDIESFVDEVGCLSNVGLTGCGLEQQLAAGVKGLQRTAELSGDLAFPRPDAVLAVVVISDEEDCSLADAAGFFSGPEAGRQLNQRCTQRPDLLVGLDALKASLLNGRDDRDVIFSAIIGMPEDLVGQSPDTILADDRMQYVLDGTNELGLEPAC
;
A
#
# COMPACT_ATOMS: atom_id res chain seq x y z
N MET A 1 20.69 -8.03 -55.70
CA MET A 1 19.88 -8.94 -54.85
C MET A 1 20.48 -8.84 -53.46
N LEU A 2 20.07 -7.81 -52.71
CA LEU A 2 20.64 -7.46 -51.40
C LEU A 2 19.86 -8.21 -50.32
N LEU A 3 20.57 -9.03 -49.55
CA LEU A 3 20.11 -9.62 -48.29
C LEU A 3 19.97 -8.50 -47.25
N SER A 4 18.75 -8.26 -46.75
CA SER A 4 18.54 -7.56 -45.48
C SER A 4 18.46 -8.61 -44.37
N LEU A 5 19.44 -8.59 -43.47
CA LEU A 5 19.31 -9.17 -42.13
C LEU A 5 18.34 -8.28 -41.34
N ALA A 6 17.18 -8.80 -40.97
CA ALA A 6 16.35 -8.22 -39.93
C ALA A 6 16.97 -8.62 -38.58
N GLY A 7 17.65 -7.66 -37.93
CA GLY A 7 18.08 -7.80 -36.54
C GLY A 7 16.87 -7.59 -35.63
N ALA A 8 16.46 -8.63 -34.92
CA ALA A 8 15.58 -8.49 -33.77
C ALA A 8 16.39 -7.85 -32.63
N LEU A 9 16.02 -6.63 -32.23
CA LEU A 9 16.46 -6.05 -30.96
C LEU A 9 15.77 -6.83 -29.83
N PRO A 10 16.50 -7.37 -28.85
CA PRO A 10 15.86 -7.85 -27.63
C PRO A 10 15.35 -6.62 -26.87
N LEU A 11 14.04 -6.57 -26.60
CA LEU A 11 13.53 -5.75 -25.51
C LEU A 11 14.16 -6.30 -24.23
N VAL A 12 15.04 -5.52 -23.61
CA VAL A 12 15.50 -5.77 -22.25
C VAL A 12 14.38 -5.27 -21.33
N GLY A 13 13.31 -6.05 -21.21
CA GLY A 13 12.46 -5.98 -20.02
C GLY A 13 13.23 -6.61 -18.86
N CYS A 14 13.03 -6.12 -17.62
CA CYS A 14 13.64 -6.71 -16.43
C CYS A 14 13.56 -8.24 -16.55
N ALA A 15 14.71 -8.92 -16.47
CA ALA A 15 14.79 -10.34 -16.74
C ALA A 15 13.68 -11.08 -15.99
N THR A 16 12.93 -11.93 -16.70
CA THR A 16 11.85 -12.75 -16.15
C THR A 16 12.25 -13.34 -14.81
N ARG A 17 11.58 -12.87 -13.75
CA ARG A 17 11.77 -13.33 -12.36
C ARG A 17 11.30 -14.78 -12.26
N ASP A 18 12.21 -15.67 -11.84
CA ASP A 18 11.85 -17.01 -11.41
C ASP A 18 11.41 -16.91 -9.94
N LEU A 19 10.23 -17.43 -9.60
CA LEU A 19 9.69 -17.38 -8.24
C LEU A 19 10.53 -18.29 -7.34
N GLY A 20 11.60 -17.73 -6.77
CA GLY A 20 12.33 -18.33 -5.66
C GLY A 20 11.62 -18.10 -4.33
N PRO A 21 11.95 -18.86 -3.27
CA PRO A 21 11.49 -18.55 -1.93
C PRO A 21 11.85 -17.10 -1.59
N ILE A 22 10.85 -16.30 -1.23
CA ILE A 22 11.09 -14.96 -0.71
C ILE A 22 11.75 -15.17 0.66
N ASP A 23 12.99 -14.73 0.81
CA ASP A 23 13.61 -14.48 2.11
C ASP A 23 13.38 -12.98 2.36
N PRO A 24 12.24 -12.59 2.97
CA PRO A 24 11.89 -11.18 3.13
C PRO A 24 12.93 -10.53 4.04
N LYS A 25 13.93 -9.92 3.43
CA LYS A 25 14.89 -9.10 4.14
C LYS A 25 14.20 -7.79 4.48
N THR A 26 13.82 -7.66 5.74
CA THR A 26 13.41 -6.38 6.31
C THR A 26 14.52 -5.37 6.04
N SER A 27 14.29 -4.45 5.10
CA SER A 27 15.28 -3.43 4.74
C SER A 27 15.55 -2.48 5.91
N ARG A 28 14.59 -2.37 6.82
CA ARG A 28 14.74 -1.76 8.15
C ARG A 28 13.60 -2.18 9.07
N SER A 29 13.94 -2.58 10.30
CA SER A 29 13.07 -2.35 11.44
C SER A 29 13.53 -1.07 12.11
N ILE A 30 12.68 -0.05 12.18
CA ILE A 30 12.86 0.95 13.24
C ILE A 30 12.34 0.25 14.48
N VAL A 31 13.26 -0.28 15.29
CA VAL A 31 12.91 -0.72 16.64
C VAL A 31 12.58 0.55 17.41
N MET A 32 11.33 0.99 17.34
CA MET A 32 10.80 1.93 18.30
C MET A 32 10.55 1.12 19.56
N GLU A 33 11.24 1.48 20.65
CA GLU A 33 10.77 1.07 21.96
C GLU A 33 9.41 1.76 22.18
N VAL A 34 8.34 1.03 21.87
CA VAL A 34 6.99 1.40 22.28
C VAL A 34 7.02 1.47 23.80
N GLY A 35 6.50 2.57 24.36
CA GLY A 35 6.57 2.86 25.79
C GLY A 35 6.14 1.67 26.64
N GLY A 36 6.91 1.41 27.70
CA GLY A 36 6.85 0.20 28.52
C GLY A 36 5.48 -0.18 29.08
N ASP A 37 5.39 -1.49 29.36
CA ASP A 37 4.26 -2.34 29.74
C ASP A 37 3.38 -2.79 28.56
N ALA A 38 3.82 -3.88 27.90
CA ALA A 38 3.11 -4.73 26.93
C ALA A 38 2.35 -3.99 25.81
N VAL A 39 2.79 -4.15 24.56
CA VAL A 39 1.91 -3.87 23.42
C VAL A 39 0.85 -4.96 23.38
N VAL A 40 -0.22 -4.74 24.12
CA VAL A 40 -1.38 -5.65 24.22
C VAL A 40 -2.23 -5.53 22.96
N ASN A 41 -2.45 -4.31 22.46
CA ASN A 41 -3.39 -4.00 21.40
C ASN A 41 -2.69 -3.46 20.15
N VAL A 42 -2.90 -4.11 19.00
CA VAL A 42 -2.38 -3.70 17.69
C VAL A 42 -3.52 -3.52 16.70
N ASP A 43 -3.52 -2.40 15.99
CA ASP A 43 -4.45 -2.12 14.89
C ASP A 43 -3.66 -1.96 13.59
N LEU A 44 -3.92 -2.80 12.60
CA LEU A 44 -3.26 -2.76 11.30
C LEU A 44 -4.22 -2.22 10.24
N LEU A 45 -3.79 -1.17 9.54
CA LEU A 45 -4.42 -0.72 8.30
C LEU A 45 -3.55 -1.14 7.12
N PHE A 46 -4.06 -2.04 6.29
CA PHE A 46 -3.48 -2.27 4.97
C PHE A 46 -4.08 -1.30 3.96
N VAL A 47 -3.21 -0.62 3.22
CA VAL A 47 -3.57 0.15 2.03
C VAL A 47 -3.01 -0.60 0.84
N ILE A 48 -3.91 -1.23 0.07
CA ILE A 48 -3.53 -2.12 -1.02
C ILE A 48 -3.88 -1.46 -2.35
N ASP A 49 -2.87 -1.29 -3.18
CA ASP A 49 -3.07 -0.97 -4.59
C ASP A 49 -3.84 -2.08 -5.30
N ASP A 50 -5.03 -1.71 -5.81
CA ASP A 50 -5.94 -2.62 -6.52
C ASP A 50 -5.88 -2.42 -8.05
N SER A 51 -4.82 -1.81 -8.56
CA SER A 51 -4.55 -1.65 -9.99
C SER A 51 -4.25 -2.98 -10.68
N GLY A 52 -4.21 -2.94 -12.02
CA GLY A 52 -3.99 -4.12 -12.85
C GLY A 52 -2.58 -4.69 -12.81
N SER A 53 -1.57 -3.91 -12.40
CA SER A 53 -0.17 -4.35 -12.35
C SER A 53 0.14 -5.18 -11.10
N MET A 54 -0.66 -5.03 -10.05
CA MET A 54 -0.47 -5.61 -8.72
C MET A 54 -0.73 -7.13 -8.60
N GLU A 55 -0.89 -7.86 -9.70
CA GLU A 55 -1.22 -9.30 -9.66
C GLU A 55 -0.17 -10.11 -8.87
N GLN A 56 1.11 -9.91 -9.17
CA GLN A 56 2.21 -10.67 -8.58
C GLN A 56 2.46 -10.27 -7.12
N GLU A 57 2.32 -8.98 -6.83
CA GLU A 57 2.48 -8.36 -5.53
C GLU A 57 1.37 -8.80 -4.58
N GLN A 58 0.11 -8.79 -5.03
CA GLN A 58 -1.01 -9.28 -4.23
C GLN A 58 -0.93 -10.80 -4.02
N ASP A 59 -0.46 -11.58 -4.99
CA ASP A 59 -0.22 -13.01 -4.81
C ASP A 59 0.85 -13.29 -3.76
N SER A 60 1.89 -12.47 -3.71
CA SER A 60 2.89 -12.52 -2.65
C SER A 60 2.30 -12.09 -1.30
N LEU A 61 1.54 -11.01 -1.27
CA LEU A 61 0.86 -10.52 -0.07
C LEU A 61 -0.05 -11.59 0.55
N ARG A 62 -0.84 -12.31 -0.28
CA ARG A 62 -1.71 -13.41 0.18
C ARG A 62 -0.92 -14.56 0.83
N ARG A 63 0.33 -14.79 0.43
CA ARG A 63 1.18 -15.82 1.03
C ARG A 63 1.79 -15.37 2.35
N GLU A 64 2.13 -14.09 2.48
CA GLU A 64 2.88 -13.58 3.63
C GLU A 64 1.99 -13.02 4.76
N ILE A 65 0.81 -12.48 4.47
CA ILE A 65 -0.15 -11.98 5.49
C ILE A 65 -0.39 -13.02 6.60
N PRO A 66 -0.66 -14.31 6.29
CA PRO A 66 -0.80 -15.34 7.31
C PRO A 66 0.40 -15.44 8.26
N GLN A 67 1.62 -15.35 7.74
CA GLN A 67 2.81 -15.47 8.56
C GLN A 67 3.03 -14.22 9.41
N LEU A 68 2.83 -13.03 8.83
CA LEU A 68 2.89 -11.77 9.58
C LEU A 68 1.94 -11.78 10.78
N VAL A 69 0.69 -12.18 10.56
CA VAL A 69 -0.33 -12.23 11.63
C VAL A 69 0.07 -13.24 12.70
N ARG A 70 0.55 -14.44 12.31
CA ARG A 70 1.03 -15.45 13.28
C ARG A 70 2.20 -14.92 14.10
N ASP A 71 3.19 -14.30 13.47
CA ASP A 71 4.39 -13.76 14.12
C ASP A 71 4.08 -12.63 15.10
N LEU A 72 2.99 -11.89 14.91
CA LEU A 72 2.52 -10.89 15.87
C LEU A 72 1.91 -11.53 17.13
N THR A 73 1.27 -12.69 17.00
CA THR A 73 0.61 -13.40 18.11
C THR A 73 1.51 -14.45 18.80
N ASP A 74 2.45 -15.04 18.07
CA ASP A 74 3.42 -16.05 18.55
C ASP A 74 4.82 -15.72 18.00
N PRO A 75 5.50 -14.72 18.59
CA PRO A 75 6.80 -14.26 18.14
C PRO A 75 7.84 -15.38 18.08
N PRO A 76 8.65 -15.45 16.99
CA PRO A 76 9.76 -16.38 16.92
C PRO A 76 10.76 -16.15 18.07
N LEU A 77 11.41 -17.23 18.48
CA LEU A 77 12.42 -17.19 19.54
C LEU A 77 13.79 -16.77 18.98
N GLY A 78 14.48 -15.91 19.72
CA GLY A 78 15.88 -15.59 19.47
C GLY A 78 16.83 -16.69 19.95
N ASP A 79 18.13 -16.47 19.73
CA ASP A 79 19.20 -17.40 20.13
C ASP A 79 19.23 -17.67 21.64
N ASP A 80 18.67 -16.78 22.45
CA ASP A 80 18.57 -16.92 23.91
C ASP A 80 17.32 -17.69 24.36
N GLY A 81 16.51 -18.19 23.42
CA GLY A 81 15.27 -18.92 23.67
C GLY A 81 14.12 -18.05 24.15
N ARG A 82 14.23 -16.71 24.05
CA ARG A 82 13.17 -15.77 24.39
C ARG A 82 12.52 -15.24 23.12
N PRO A 83 11.22 -14.87 23.16
CA PRO A 83 10.58 -14.19 22.05
C PRO A 83 11.36 -12.95 21.62
N LEU A 84 11.49 -12.73 20.30
CA LEU A 84 12.16 -11.55 19.76
C LEU A 84 11.41 -10.24 20.08
N TRP A 85 10.10 -10.32 20.31
CA TRP A 85 9.24 -9.23 20.77
C TRP A 85 8.10 -9.77 21.65
N ASN A 86 7.34 -8.87 22.30
CA ASN A 86 6.14 -9.26 23.04
C ASN A 86 5.02 -9.64 22.05
N ALA A 87 4.32 -10.74 22.33
CA ALA A 87 3.13 -11.11 21.58
C ALA A 87 2.04 -10.05 21.77
N ALA A 88 1.28 -9.79 20.70
CA ALA A 88 0.03 -9.05 20.81
C ALA A 88 -1.03 -9.91 21.52
N GLU A 89 -1.80 -9.30 22.42
CA GLU A 89 -2.95 -9.94 23.08
C GLU A 89 -4.25 -9.66 22.31
N SER A 90 -4.25 -8.64 21.44
CA SER A 90 -5.38 -8.25 20.61
C SER A 90 -4.94 -7.61 19.30
N ILE A 91 -5.51 -8.07 18.19
CA ILE A 91 -5.23 -7.54 16.85
C ILE A 91 -6.55 -7.17 16.15
N ARG A 92 -6.59 -5.99 15.54
CA ARG A 92 -7.62 -5.65 14.54
C ARG A 92 -6.98 -5.31 13.21
N VAL A 93 -7.56 -5.80 12.12
CA VAL A 93 -7.09 -5.52 10.77
C VAL A 93 -8.20 -4.91 9.95
N ALA A 94 -7.93 -3.72 9.40
CA ALA A 94 -8.76 -3.05 8.43
C ALA A 94 -7.99 -2.90 7.12
N ILE A 95 -8.70 -2.92 5.99
CA ILE A 95 -8.09 -2.86 4.66
C ILE A 95 -8.81 -1.79 3.84
N VAL A 96 -8.07 -0.94 3.16
CA VAL A 96 -8.58 -0.01 2.14
C VAL A 96 -7.80 -0.19 0.85
N THR A 97 -8.38 0.21 -0.27
CA THR A 97 -7.62 0.36 -1.52
C THR A 97 -7.18 1.80 -1.71
N SER A 98 -6.21 2.02 -2.58
CA SER A 98 -5.71 3.35 -3.00
C SER A 98 -6.66 4.11 -3.93
N ASP A 99 -7.75 3.48 -4.40
CA ASP A 99 -8.72 4.06 -5.32
C ASP A 99 -9.61 5.13 -4.66
N LEU A 100 -9.20 6.39 -4.79
CA LEU A 100 -10.02 7.57 -4.51
C LEU A 100 -10.64 8.21 -5.77
N GLY A 101 -10.56 7.51 -6.90
CA GLY A 101 -10.93 8.03 -8.20
C GLY A 101 -10.22 9.35 -8.51
N THR A 102 -11.00 10.38 -8.85
CA THR A 102 -10.46 11.74 -9.08
C THR A 102 -10.88 12.70 -7.97
N ASN A 103 -11.08 12.18 -6.75
CA ASN A 103 -11.57 12.91 -5.58
C ASN A 103 -12.89 13.65 -5.82
N GLY A 104 -13.79 13.04 -6.61
CA GLY A 104 -15.09 13.60 -6.95
C GLY A 104 -15.06 14.68 -8.02
N HIS A 105 -13.89 15.03 -8.56
CA HIS A 105 -13.81 15.91 -9.71
C HIS A 105 -14.42 15.23 -10.93
N LEU A 106 -15.26 15.92 -11.71
CA LEU A 106 -15.94 15.27 -12.82
C LEU A 106 -14.99 15.10 -14.01
N VAL A 107 -14.44 13.89 -14.18
CA VAL A 107 -13.59 13.52 -15.31
C VAL A 107 -14.23 12.37 -16.09
N PRO A 108 -14.39 12.49 -17.42
CA PRO A 108 -14.98 11.41 -18.20
C PRO A 108 -14.17 10.11 -18.11
N SER A 109 -14.86 8.97 -18.02
CA SER A 109 -14.22 7.63 -18.01
C SER A 109 -13.36 7.35 -19.25
N SER A 110 -13.62 8.02 -20.37
CA SER A 110 -12.77 7.96 -21.56
C SER A 110 -11.36 8.52 -21.35
N ARG A 111 -11.14 9.28 -20.27
CA ARG A 111 -9.86 9.91 -19.94
C ARG A 111 -9.15 9.21 -18.78
N VAL A 112 -9.90 8.80 -17.76
CA VAL A 112 -9.36 8.24 -16.50
C VAL A 112 -9.69 6.75 -16.30
N GLY A 113 -10.41 6.13 -17.23
CA GLY A 113 -10.92 4.78 -17.05
C GLY A 113 -12.23 4.73 -16.24
N SER A 114 -12.91 3.59 -16.31
CA SER A 114 -14.20 3.40 -15.63
C SER A 114 -14.07 3.37 -14.11
N SER A 115 -12.98 2.83 -13.58
CA SER A 115 -12.76 2.68 -12.14
C SER A 115 -12.57 4.03 -11.47
N CYS A 116 -11.71 4.90 -12.02
CA CYS A 116 -11.53 6.26 -11.50
C CYS A 116 -12.78 7.13 -11.59
N ALA A 117 -13.63 6.89 -12.60
CA ALA A 117 -14.91 7.60 -12.78
C ALA A 117 -16.08 6.95 -12.01
N ALA A 118 -15.84 5.82 -11.33
CA ALA A 118 -16.86 5.13 -10.55
C ALA A 118 -17.29 5.98 -9.35
N ASN A 119 -18.48 5.67 -8.81
CA ASN A 119 -19.02 6.32 -7.62
C ASN A 119 -18.97 7.86 -7.70
N ALA A 120 -19.48 8.43 -8.81
CA ALA A 120 -19.40 9.87 -9.08
C ALA A 120 -17.97 10.44 -9.00
N ASN A 121 -16.98 9.68 -9.45
CA ASN A 121 -15.54 9.98 -9.45
C ASN A 121 -14.85 9.92 -8.07
N PHE A 122 -15.47 9.30 -7.08
CA PHE A 122 -14.85 9.07 -5.77
C PHE A 122 -14.14 7.71 -5.67
N GLY A 123 -14.22 6.85 -6.70
CA GLY A 123 -13.64 5.52 -6.61
C GLY A 123 -14.23 4.72 -5.46
N ARG A 124 -13.37 4.13 -4.62
CA ARG A 124 -13.73 3.48 -3.35
C ARG A 124 -13.89 4.45 -2.19
N ASP A 125 -13.46 5.70 -2.33
CA ASP A 125 -13.70 6.79 -1.38
C ASP A 125 -13.17 6.52 0.04
N GLY A 126 -12.13 5.69 0.19
CA GLY A 126 -11.63 5.25 1.49
C GLY A 126 -12.61 4.33 2.23
N ALA A 127 -13.52 3.65 1.53
CA ALA A 127 -14.32 2.59 2.13
C ALA A 127 -13.43 1.39 2.47
N LEU A 128 -13.70 0.76 3.61
CA LEU A 128 -13.05 -0.50 3.96
C LEU A 128 -13.39 -1.59 2.94
N SER A 129 -12.42 -2.45 2.65
CA SER A 129 -12.60 -3.67 1.88
C SER A 129 -13.62 -4.57 2.58
N SER A 130 -14.63 -4.98 1.83
CA SER A 130 -15.63 -5.95 2.28
C SER A 130 -16.05 -6.79 1.07
N PRO A 131 -15.17 -7.70 0.58
CA PRO A 131 -15.51 -8.56 -0.54
C PRO A 131 -16.71 -9.42 -0.16
N THR A 132 -17.75 -9.46 -1.01
CA THR A 132 -18.98 -10.20 -0.72
C THR A 132 -18.74 -11.69 -0.44
N ALA A 133 -17.65 -12.25 -0.95
CA ALA A 133 -17.25 -13.64 -0.73
C ALA A 133 -16.81 -13.94 0.70
N CYS A 134 -16.34 -12.93 1.46
CA CYS A 134 -15.85 -13.11 2.83
C CYS A 134 -16.99 -13.18 3.86
N GLY A 135 -18.11 -12.48 3.60
CA GLY A 135 -19.10 -12.21 4.63
C GLY A 135 -18.50 -11.38 5.78
N GLY A 136 -19.24 -11.24 6.88
CA GLY A 136 -18.71 -10.62 8.11
C GLY A 136 -18.55 -9.10 8.08
N ASP A 137 -17.88 -8.59 9.10
CA ASP A 137 -17.55 -7.18 9.26
C ASP A 137 -16.27 -6.82 8.48
N PRO A 138 -16.13 -5.56 8.03
CA PRO A 138 -14.95 -5.13 7.27
C PRO A 138 -13.67 -4.99 8.11
N ILE A 139 -13.74 -5.32 9.41
CA ILE A 139 -12.63 -5.27 10.35
C ILE A 139 -12.51 -6.65 10.98
N ALA A 140 -11.47 -7.38 10.62
CA ALA A 140 -11.15 -8.64 11.27
C ALA A 140 -10.61 -8.35 12.67
N SER A 141 -11.02 -9.12 13.67
CA SER A 141 -10.57 -8.95 15.06
C SER A 141 -10.16 -10.30 15.66
N TRP A 142 -9.10 -10.28 16.46
CA TRP A 142 -8.60 -11.42 17.21
C TRP A 142 -8.18 -10.97 18.60
N GLU A 143 -8.50 -11.77 19.61
CA GLU A 143 -8.07 -11.62 20.99
C GLU A 143 -7.40 -12.92 21.48
N GLU A 144 -6.54 -12.84 22.50
CA GLU A 144 -5.88 -14.01 23.09
C GLU A 144 -6.91 -15.09 23.47
N GLY A 145 -6.74 -16.27 22.88
CA GLY A 145 -7.64 -17.42 23.06
C GLY A 145 -8.60 -17.66 21.90
N ASP A 146 -8.71 -16.74 20.94
CA ASP A 146 -9.44 -16.93 19.69
C ASP A 146 -8.71 -17.89 18.73
N ASP A 147 -9.46 -18.44 17.77
CA ASP A 147 -8.91 -19.29 16.72
C ASP A 147 -8.12 -18.45 15.70
N ILE A 148 -6.80 -18.51 15.82
CA ILE A 148 -5.86 -17.76 14.96
C ILE A 148 -6.02 -18.12 13.48
N GLU A 149 -6.35 -19.38 13.14
CA GLU A 149 -6.47 -19.78 11.75
C GLU A 149 -7.75 -19.21 11.12
N SER A 150 -8.84 -19.11 11.88
CA SER A 150 -10.06 -18.43 11.42
C SER A 150 -9.81 -16.93 11.18
N PHE A 151 -9.03 -16.28 12.05
CA PHE A 151 -8.65 -14.87 11.87
C PHE A 151 -7.76 -14.66 10.65
N VAL A 152 -6.75 -15.52 10.47
CA VAL A 152 -5.87 -15.49 9.29
C VAL A 152 -6.66 -15.67 7.99
N ASP A 153 -7.62 -16.61 7.95
CA ASP A 153 -8.49 -16.83 6.79
C ASP A 153 -9.36 -15.60 6.50
N GLU A 154 -9.89 -14.94 7.54
CA GLU A 154 -10.68 -13.71 7.41
C GLU A 154 -9.83 -12.57 6.84
N VAL A 155 -8.66 -12.29 7.42
CA VAL A 155 -7.74 -11.25 6.93
C VAL A 155 -7.31 -11.54 5.49
N GLY A 156 -6.97 -12.79 5.18
CA GLY A 156 -6.62 -13.23 3.84
C GLY A 156 -7.75 -12.98 2.84
N CYS A 157 -9.00 -13.25 3.24
CA CYS A 157 -10.15 -12.96 2.40
C CYS A 157 -10.35 -11.45 2.18
N LEU A 158 -10.31 -10.64 3.25
CA LEU A 158 -10.47 -9.18 3.16
C LEU A 158 -9.39 -8.52 2.30
N SER A 159 -8.17 -9.09 2.27
CA SER A 159 -7.04 -8.59 1.49
C SER A 159 -7.20 -8.81 -0.02
N ASN A 160 -8.18 -9.62 -0.45
CA ASN A 160 -8.46 -9.87 -1.85
C ASN A 160 -9.26 -8.72 -2.48
N VAL A 161 -8.62 -7.57 -2.65
CA VAL A 161 -9.24 -6.32 -3.11
C VAL A 161 -9.51 -6.27 -4.61
N GLY A 162 -8.86 -7.15 -5.39
CA GLY A 162 -8.98 -7.23 -6.84
C GLY A 162 -7.92 -6.41 -7.58
N LEU A 163 -8.02 -6.38 -8.92
CA LEU A 163 -7.04 -5.78 -9.84
C LEU A 163 -7.69 -4.80 -10.83
N THR A 164 -8.86 -4.28 -10.48
CA THR A 164 -9.67 -3.42 -11.36
C THR A 164 -9.88 -2.03 -10.79
N GLY A 165 -8.98 -1.60 -9.90
CA GLY A 165 -8.94 -0.29 -9.27
C GLY A 165 -8.70 0.86 -10.24
N CYS A 166 -8.72 2.06 -9.70
CA CYS A 166 -8.37 3.26 -10.44
C CYS A 166 -6.85 3.36 -10.55
N GLY A 167 -6.29 3.24 -11.76
CA GLY A 167 -4.85 3.40 -11.99
C GLY A 167 -4.29 4.82 -11.79
N LEU A 168 -4.94 5.65 -10.97
CA LEU A 168 -4.39 6.91 -10.43
C LEU A 168 -4.35 6.72 -8.91
N GLU A 169 -3.22 6.21 -8.44
CA GLU A 169 -3.10 5.68 -7.09
C GLU A 169 -2.95 6.78 -6.04
N GLN A 170 -3.66 6.66 -4.91
CA GLN A 170 -3.66 7.66 -3.83
C GLN A 170 -3.55 7.00 -2.46
N GLN A 171 -2.59 6.10 -2.30
CA GLN A 171 -2.39 5.22 -1.14
C GLN A 171 -2.38 6.02 0.19
N LEU A 172 -1.64 7.12 0.28
CA LEU A 172 -1.51 7.90 1.51
C LEU A 172 -2.82 8.61 1.88
N ALA A 173 -3.45 9.29 0.93
CA ALA A 173 -4.75 9.94 1.16
C ALA A 173 -5.86 8.91 1.40
N ALA A 174 -5.83 7.76 0.73
CA ALA A 174 -6.81 6.70 0.91
C ALA A 174 -6.72 6.08 2.31
N GLY A 175 -5.50 5.81 2.79
CA GLY A 175 -5.24 5.37 4.16
C GLY A 175 -5.79 6.37 5.17
N VAL A 176 -5.44 7.66 5.04
CA VAL A 176 -5.96 8.74 5.90
C VAL A 176 -7.49 8.79 5.88
N LYS A 177 -8.10 8.73 4.70
CA LYS A 177 -9.55 8.82 4.53
C LYS A 177 -10.27 7.60 5.12
N GLY A 178 -9.69 6.42 4.98
CA GLY A 178 -10.16 5.19 5.63
C GLY A 178 -10.22 5.35 7.14
N LEU A 179 -9.10 5.76 7.74
CA LEU A 179 -9.02 6.01 9.19
C LEU A 179 -10.03 7.04 9.67
N GLN A 180 -10.19 8.15 8.93
CA GLN A 180 -11.16 9.19 9.28
C GLN A 180 -12.60 8.69 9.26
N ARG A 181 -12.97 7.93 8.22
CA ARG A 181 -14.31 7.36 8.09
C ARG A 181 -14.63 6.38 9.22
N THR A 182 -13.66 5.55 9.61
CA THR A 182 -13.87 4.55 10.66
C THR A 182 -13.79 5.13 12.06
N ALA A 183 -13.02 6.21 12.27
CA ALA A 183 -12.93 6.90 13.55
C ALA A 183 -14.27 7.54 13.98
N GLU A 184 -15.15 7.84 13.04
CA GLU A 184 -16.49 8.37 13.32
C GLU A 184 -17.53 7.27 13.63
N LEU A 185 -17.17 5.99 13.44
CA LEU A 185 -18.04 4.86 13.74
C LEU A 185 -18.03 4.53 15.24
N SER A 186 -18.93 3.65 15.67
CA SER A 186 -19.09 3.24 17.07
C SER A 186 -18.97 1.73 17.20
N GLY A 187 -18.60 1.27 18.41
CA GLY A 187 -18.47 -0.16 18.71
C GLY A 187 -17.30 -0.80 17.97
N ASP A 188 -17.50 -2.02 17.49
CA ASP A 188 -16.43 -2.81 16.86
C ASP A 188 -15.99 -2.28 15.49
N LEU A 189 -16.78 -1.37 14.90
CA LEU A 189 -16.43 -0.67 13.66
C LEU A 189 -15.60 0.61 13.89
N ALA A 190 -15.43 1.04 15.14
CA ALA A 190 -14.58 2.17 15.47
C ALA A 190 -13.11 1.77 15.37
N PHE A 191 -12.40 2.37 14.41
CA PHE A 191 -11.00 2.06 14.11
C PHE A 191 -10.21 3.33 13.76
N PRO A 192 -8.97 3.50 14.25
CA PRO A 192 -8.26 2.60 15.16
C PRO A 192 -8.61 2.88 16.62
N ARG A 193 -8.41 1.89 17.49
CA ARG A 193 -8.58 1.99 18.95
C ARG A 193 -7.60 2.99 19.56
N PRO A 194 -8.03 3.83 20.53
CA PRO A 194 -7.18 4.89 21.09
C PRO A 194 -6.00 4.35 21.92
N ASP A 195 -6.08 3.12 22.41
CA ASP A 195 -5.09 2.43 23.24
C ASP A 195 -4.30 1.35 22.48
N ALA A 196 -4.43 1.29 21.15
CA ALA A 196 -3.67 0.40 20.29
C ALA A 196 -2.53 1.13 19.56
N VAL A 197 -1.44 0.40 19.31
CA VAL A 197 -0.44 0.80 18.32
C VAL A 197 -1.09 0.68 16.94
N LEU A 198 -1.05 1.76 16.15
CA LEU A 198 -1.53 1.77 14.77
C LEU A 198 -0.38 1.47 13.82
N ALA A 199 -0.43 0.35 13.11
CA ALA A 199 0.46 0.07 11.99
C ALA A 199 -0.26 0.35 10.66
N VAL A 200 0.27 1.26 9.85
CA VAL A 200 -0.20 1.51 8.48
C VAL A 200 0.80 0.87 7.52
N VAL A 201 0.33 -0.10 6.73
CA VAL A 201 1.14 -0.85 5.77
C VAL A 201 0.61 -0.56 4.36
N VAL A 202 1.41 0.14 3.57
CA VAL A 202 1.11 0.45 2.16
C VAL A 202 1.75 -0.62 1.28
N ILE A 203 1.01 -1.12 0.29
CA ILE A 203 1.52 -2.03 -0.74
C ILE A 203 1.14 -1.47 -2.10
N SER A 204 2.14 -1.13 -2.92
CA SER A 204 1.94 -0.58 -4.27
C SER A 204 3.21 -0.68 -5.12
N ASP A 205 3.02 -0.68 -6.44
CA ASP A 205 4.07 -0.57 -7.45
C ASP A 205 4.05 0.76 -8.23
N GLU A 206 3.19 1.72 -7.84
CA GLU A 206 3.04 3.04 -8.46
C GLU A 206 3.32 4.21 -7.48
N GLU A 207 3.41 5.43 -8.02
CA GLU A 207 3.56 6.65 -7.21
C GLU A 207 2.27 7.04 -6.49
N ASP A 208 2.41 7.68 -5.33
CA ASP A 208 1.28 8.31 -4.65
C ASP A 208 0.90 9.65 -5.31
N CYS A 209 -0.34 9.70 -5.81
CA CYS A 209 -0.96 10.85 -6.45
C CYS A 209 -1.99 11.54 -5.54
N SER A 210 -1.84 11.50 -4.21
CA SER A 210 -2.80 12.09 -3.27
C SER A 210 -3.14 13.55 -3.63
N LEU A 211 -4.32 13.80 -4.22
CA LEU A 211 -4.62 15.09 -4.87
C LEU A 211 -5.02 16.16 -3.84
N ALA A 212 -4.33 17.30 -3.84
CA ALA A 212 -4.76 18.50 -3.11
C ALA A 212 -5.65 19.42 -3.97
N ASP A 213 -5.35 19.52 -5.28
CA ASP A 213 -6.13 20.29 -6.24
C ASP A 213 -6.48 19.43 -7.46
N ALA A 214 -7.57 18.68 -7.37
CA ALA A 214 -8.05 17.85 -8.46
C ALA A 214 -8.39 18.68 -9.71
N ALA A 215 -8.99 19.86 -9.56
CA ALA A 215 -9.33 20.70 -10.71
C ALA A 215 -8.07 21.17 -11.46
N GLY A 216 -7.04 21.60 -10.73
CA GLY A 216 -5.72 21.91 -11.27
C GLY A 216 -5.06 20.69 -11.92
N PHE A 217 -5.11 19.53 -11.26
CA PHE A 217 -4.54 18.27 -11.75
C PHE A 217 -5.17 17.83 -13.08
N PHE A 218 -6.48 17.96 -13.24
CA PHE A 218 -7.19 17.57 -14.46
C PHE A 218 -7.40 18.71 -15.47
N SER A 219 -6.84 19.90 -15.26
CA SER A 219 -7.00 21.05 -16.18
C SER A 219 -6.36 20.87 -17.58
N GLY A 220 -5.43 19.91 -17.74
CA GLY A 220 -4.73 19.65 -19.00
C GLY A 220 -5.33 18.52 -19.84
N PRO A 221 -4.74 18.19 -21.01
CA PRO A 221 -5.23 17.14 -21.89
C PRO A 221 -4.70 15.74 -21.56
N GLU A 222 -3.80 15.60 -20.57
CA GLU A 222 -3.11 14.34 -20.26
C GLU A 222 -4.11 13.23 -19.93
N ALA A 223 -3.84 12.01 -20.40
CA ALA A 223 -4.67 10.83 -20.19
C ALA A 223 -3.79 9.58 -20.10
N GLY A 224 -4.32 8.50 -19.51
CA GLY A 224 -3.56 7.27 -19.27
C GLY A 224 -2.24 7.57 -18.55
N ARG A 225 -1.13 7.01 -19.04
CA ARG A 225 0.20 7.13 -18.42
C ARG A 225 0.68 8.57 -18.19
N GLN A 226 0.37 9.49 -19.11
CA GLN A 226 0.77 10.90 -18.95
C GLN A 226 0.09 11.56 -17.75
N LEU A 227 -1.06 11.02 -17.32
CA LEU A 227 -1.77 11.49 -16.15
C LEU A 227 -1.09 11.01 -14.86
N ASN A 228 -0.63 9.76 -14.80
CA ASN A 228 0.14 9.24 -13.66
C ASN A 228 1.47 10.00 -13.51
N GLN A 229 2.13 10.29 -14.63
CA GLN A 229 3.36 11.10 -14.63
C GLN A 229 3.19 12.52 -14.07
N ARG A 230 1.97 13.07 -14.04
CA ARG A 230 1.74 14.38 -13.43
C ARG A 230 1.95 14.38 -11.93
N CYS A 231 1.84 13.24 -11.26
CA CYS A 231 2.04 13.15 -9.80
C CYS A 231 3.47 13.57 -9.43
N THR A 232 4.45 13.12 -10.23
CA THR A 232 5.86 13.51 -10.06
C THR A 232 6.18 14.88 -10.67
N GLN A 233 5.53 15.26 -11.78
CA GLN A 233 5.82 16.53 -12.47
C GLN A 233 5.19 17.75 -11.80
N ARG A 234 4.09 17.57 -11.06
CA ARG A 234 3.29 18.64 -10.44
C ARG A 234 3.01 18.34 -8.97
N PRO A 235 4.05 18.20 -8.12
CA PRO A 235 3.87 17.98 -6.69
C PRO A 235 3.14 19.13 -6.00
N ASP A 236 3.09 20.32 -6.62
CA ASP A 236 2.31 21.47 -6.15
C ASP A 236 0.78 21.24 -6.16
N LEU A 237 0.31 20.22 -6.88
CA LEU A 237 -1.10 19.83 -6.96
C LEU A 237 -1.46 18.68 -6.00
N LEU A 238 -0.46 18.13 -5.30
CA LEU A 238 -0.62 17.01 -4.38
C LEU A 238 -0.67 17.49 -2.92
N VAL A 239 -1.21 16.64 -2.04
CA VAL A 239 -1.20 16.89 -0.61
C VAL A 239 0.22 16.78 -0.10
N GLY A 240 0.70 17.82 0.60
CA GLY A 240 2.03 17.81 1.19
C GLY A 240 2.18 16.74 2.28
N LEU A 241 3.36 16.12 2.36
CA LEU A 241 3.65 15.04 3.31
C LEU A 241 3.40 15.44 4.77
N ASP A 242 3.71 16.66 5.17
CA ASP A 242 3.44 17.14 6.54
C ASP A 242 1.94 17.14 6.85
N ALA A 243 1.09 17.47 5.87
CA ALA A 243 -0.36 17.46 6.03
C ALA A 243 -0.91 16.03 6.07
N LEU A 244 -0.38 15.12 5.23
CA LEU A 244 -0.72 13.70 5.27
C LEU A 244 -0.31 13.08 6.60
N LYS A 245 0.93 13.33 7.06
CA LYS A 245 1.43 12.86 8.36
C LYS A 245 0.55 13.36 9.50
N ALA A 246 0.24 14.66 9.54
CA ALA A 246 -0.62 15.22 10.58
C ALA A 246 -2.03 14.58 10.58
N SER A 247 -2.58 14.33 9.40
CA SER A 247 -3.90 13.70 9.25
C SER A 247 -3.90 12.22 9.62
N LEU A 248 -2.82 11.51 9.31
CA LEU A 248 -2.64 10.09 9.66
C LEU A 248 -2.47 9.91 11.18
N LEU A 249 -1.68 10.77 11.82
CA LEU A 249 -1.50 10.74 13.27
C LEU A 249 -2.79 11.10 14.01
N ASN A 250 -3.55 12.08 13.51
CA ASN A 250 -4.82 12.51 14.08
C ASN A 250 -4.77 12.74 15.61
N GLY A 251 -3.65 13.31 16.10
CA GLY A 251 -3.43 13.59 17.52
C GLY A 251 -2.86 12.43 18.35
N ARG A 252 -2.59 11.26 17.75
CA ARG A 252 -1.79 10.18 18.37
C ARG A 252 -0.34 10.61 18.57
N ASP A 253 0.33 10.01 19.56
CA ASP A 253 1.78 10.14 19.71
C ASP A 253 2.46 9.43 18.54
N ASP A 254 3.46 10.06 17.92
CA ASP A 254 4.25 9.46 16.82
C ASP A 254 4.83 8.08 17.20
N ARG A 255 5.04 7.80 18.50
CA ARG A 255 5.56 6.51 19.00
C ARG A 255 4.53 5.37 18.93
N ASP A 256 3.25 5.70 18.87
CA ASP A 256 2.15 4.73 18.81
C ASP A 256 1.70 4.47 17.36
N VAL A 257 2.45 4.99 16.38
CA VAL A 257 2.16 4.83 14.95
C VAL A 257 3.37 4.29 14.22
N ILE A 258 3.20 3.15 13.55
CA ILE A 258 4.18 2.54 12.68
C ILE A 258 3.71 2.74 11.24
N PHE A 259 4.60 3.22 10.38
CA PHE A 259 4.35 3.30 8.94
C PHE A 259 5.35 2.42 8.20
N SER A 260 4.84 1.56 7.32
CA SER A 260 5.63 0.69 6.45
C SER A 260 5.12 0.75 5.02
N ALA A 261 6.03 0.66 4.06
CA ALA A 261 5.72 0.61 2.64
C ALA A 261 6.43 -0.59 2.00
N ILE A 262 5.64 -1.47 1.40
CA ILE A 262 6.09 -2.59 0.57
C ILE A 262 5.99 -2.12 -0.87
N ILE A 263 7.11 -1.62 -1.38
CA ILE A 263 7.24 -0.97 -2.69
C ILE A 263 8.47 -1.49 -3.43
N GLY A 264 8.50 -1.34 -4.75
CA GLY A 264 9.62 -1.74 -5.59
C GLY A 264 10.91 -0.96 -5.30
N MET A 265 12.03 -1.66 -5.17
CA MET A 265 13.38 -1.08 -5.14
C MET A 265 14.41 -2.06 -5.74
N PRO A 266 15.58 -1.59 -6.20
CA PRO A 266 16.67 -2.46 -6.64
C PRO A 266 17.10 -3.45 -5.55
N GLU A 267 17.20 -4.73 -5.90
CA GLU A 267 17.47 -5.81 -4.95
C GLU A 267 18.84 -5.69 -4.27
N ASP A 268 19.83 -5.13 -4.98
CA ASP A 268 21.17 -4.87 -4.43
C ASP A 268 21.20 -3.72 -3.41
N LEU A 269 20.14 -2.92 -3.33
CA LEU A 269 19.99 -1.84 -2.36
C LEU A 269 19.20 -2.25 -1.11
N VAL A 270 18.72 -3.49 -1.03
CA VAL A 270 18.02 -3.99 0.16
C VAL A 270 18.93 -3.90 1.38
N GLY A 271 18.45 -3.23 2.44
CA GLY A 271 19.19 -2.98 3.68
C GLY A 271 20.09 -1.74 3.66
N GLN A 272 20.16 -1.01 2.55
CA GLN A 272 20.81 0.30 2.49
C GLN A 272 19.97 1.38 3.18
N SER A 273 20.60 2.53 3.47
CA SER A 273 19.87 3.66 4.05
C SER A 273 18.88 4.28 3.05
N PRO A 274 17.75 4.87 3.50
CA PRO A 274 16.81 5.55 2.60
C PRO A 274 17.49 6.61 1.73
N ASP A 275 18.42 7.41 2.29
CA ASP A 275 19.17 8.41 1.54
C ASP A 275 20.02 7.77 0.44
N THR A 276 20.56 6.57 0.66
CA THR A 276 21.31 5.81 -0.35
C THR A 276 20.39 5.26 -1.42
N ILE A 277 19.26 4.67 -1.03
CA ILE A 277 18.28 4.11 -1.96
C ILE A 277 17.76 5.23 -2.86
N LEU A 278 17.28 6.33 -2.27
CA LEU A 278 16.68 7.47 -2.98
C LEU A 278 17.69 8.28 -3.80
N ALA A 279 18.99 8.12 -3.57
CA ALA A 279 20.05 8.75 -4.37
C ALA A 279 20.53 7.88 -5.53
N ASP A 280 20.12 6.61 -5.61
CA ASP A 280 20.48 5.74 -6.74
C ASP A 280 19.77 6.24 -8.02
N ASP A 281 20.47 6.19 -9.15
CA ASP A 281 19.97 6.66 -10.44
C ASP A 281 18.72 5.85 -10.87
N ARG A 282 18.64 4.56 -10.52
CA ARG A 282 17.48 3.70 -10.82
C ARG A 282 16.24 4.08 -10.01
N MET A 283 16.41 4.77 -8.88
CA MET A 283 15.30 5.29 -8.08
C MET A 283 14.85 6.69 -8.55
N GLN A 284 15.49 7.27 -9.56
CA GLN A 284 15.07 8.55 -10.12
C GLN A 284 13.96 8.37 -11.15
N TYR A 285 12.99 9.28 -11.12
CA TYR A 285 11.88 9.25 -12.06
C TYR A 285 12.29 9.78 -13.43
N VAL A 286 12.77 8.88 -14.29
CA VAL A 286 13.20 9.20 -15.67
C VAL A 286 12.10 8.84 -16.66
N LEU A 287 11.53 9.85 -17.32
CA LEU A 287 10.51 9.65 -18.36
C LEU A 287 11.10 8.96 -19.59
N ASP A 288 10.50 7.83 -19.99
CA ASP A 288 10.87 7.11 -21.20
C ASP A 288 9.66 6.94 -22.12
N GLY A 289 9.65 7.67 -23.23
CA GLY A 289 8.58 7.61 -24.24
C GLY A 289 8.63 6.37 -25.14
N THR A 290 9.61 5.49 -24.98
CA THR A 290 9.85 4.34 -25.87
C THR A 290 9.28 3.02 -25.35
N ASN A 291 8.98 2.93 -24.05
CA ASN A 291 8.44 1.72 -23.43
C ASN A 291 6.96 1.86 -23.05
N GLU A 292 6.34 0.77 -22.57
CA GLU A 292 4.92 0.73 -22.18
C GLU A 292 4.64 1.27 -20.77
N LEU A 293 5.64 1.50 -19.94
CA LEU A 293 5.50 2.13 -18.62
C LEU A 293 5.53 3.67 -18.71
N GLY A 294 6.21 4.22 -19.71
CA GLY A 294 6.44 5.66 -19.82
C GLY A 294 7.61 6.15 -18.98
N LEU A 295 8.34 5.23 -18.34
CA LEU A 295 9.39 5.47 -17.35
C LEU A 295 10.50 4.44 -17.50
N GLU A 296 11.75 4.82 -17.24
CA GLU A 296 12.82 3.84 -17.06
C GLU A 296 12.52 3.00 -15.81
N PRO A 297 12.51 1.65 -15.90
CA PRO A 297 12.30 0.80 -14.74
C PRO A 297 13.38 1.01 -13.67
N ALA A 298 13.02 0.87 -12.40
CA ALA A 298 13.95 0.90 -11.27
C ALA A 298 14.80 -0.39 -11.12
N CYS A 299 15.01 -1.11 -12.22
CA CYS A 299 15.85 -2.29 -12.34
C CYS A 299 17.02 -1.95 -13.28
#